data_AF-A0A6N6RNZ3-F1
#
_entry.id   AF-A0A6N6RNZ3-F1
#
_cell.length_a   1.000
_cell.length_b   1.000
_cell.length_c   1.000
_cell.angle_alpha   90.00
_cell.angle_beta   90.00
_cell.angle_gamma   90.00
#
_symmetry.space_group_name_H-M   'P 1'
#
loop_
_entity.id
_entity.type
_entity.pdbx_description
1 polymer ?
#
loop_
_entity_poly.entity_id
_entity_poly.type
_entity_poly.pdbx_seq_one_letter_code
_entity_poly.pdbx_strand_id
1 'polypeptide(L)'
;FMTETSDFVIGRHKTSNKHYDLVLGINGAVRHWIVPRDIPKKYGEKRIAIEEGRHAGFPQKGKDGQAAEDSWGKGIWEIWDEGSYEVEASSSIKLVIRPSGDRFRGRYLLLVPGWGRWTGKRLWIIEKIKER
;
A
#
# COMPACT_ATOMS: atom_id res chain seq x y z
N PHE A 1 -27.10 -6.01 -2.60
CA PHE A 1 -26.13 -4.89 -2.57
C PHE A 1 -24.80 -5.46 -2.10
N MET A 2 -23.90 -5.78 -3.03
CA MET A 2 -22.57 -6.25 -2.68
C MET A 2 -21.81 -5.06 -2.11
N THR A 3 -21.36 -5.15 -0.87
CA THR A 3 -20.32 -4.26 -0.35
C THR A 3 -19.09 -4.47 -1.24
N GLU A 4 -18.69 -3.46 -2.01
CA GLU A 4 -17.40 -3.47 -2.73
C GLU A 4 -16.29 -3.44 -1.69
N THR A 5 -15.97 -4.59 -1.11
CA THR A 5 -14.78 -4.76 -0.31
C THR A 5 -13.60 -4.51 -1.24
N SER A 6 -12.85 -3.45 -0.96
CA SER A 6 -11.65 -3.10 -1.72
C SER A 6 -10.50 -3.98 -1.24
N ASP A 7 -9.71 -4.54 -2.16
CA ASP A 7 -8.62 -5.45 -1.83
C ASP A 7 -7.28 -4.72 -1.75
N PHE A 8 -6.43 -5.17 -0.83
CA PHE A 8 -5.03 -4.76 -0.76
C PHE A 8 -4.08 -5.96 -0.86
N VAL A 9 -2.90 -5.69 -1.39
CA VAL A 9 -1.74 -6.58 -1.34
C VAL A 9 -0.54 -5.76 -0.87
N ILE A 10 0.23 -6.34 0.04
CA ILE A 10 1.53 -5.82 0.42
C ILE A 10 2.59 -6.80 -0.02
N GLY A 11 3.38 -6.30 -0.95
CA GLY A 11 4.57 -6.93 -1.45
C GLY A 11 5.80 -6.71 -0.59
N ARG A 12 6.76 -7.65 -0.61
CA ARG A 12 8.11 -7.44 -0.08
C ARG A 12 9.17 -7.85 -1.11
N HIS A 13 10.02 -6.91 -1.50
CA HIS A 13 11.16 -7.17 -2.38
C HIS A 13 12.38 -7.62 -1.55
N LYS A 14 12.94 -8.80 -1.87
CA LYS A 14 14.16 -9.33 -1.25
C LYS A 14 15.43 -8.84 -1.98
N THR A 15 15.59 -7.53 -2.15
CA THR A 15 16.84 -6.94 -2.64
C THR A 15 17.71 -6.42 -1.48
N SER A 16 18.91 -5.93 -1.76
CA SER A 16 19.77 -5.27 -0.75
C SER A 16 19.07 -4.08 -0.08
N ASN A 17 18.19 -3.39 -0.81
CA ASN A 17 17.33 -2.32 -0.32
C ASN A 17 15.90 -2.83 -0.15
N LYS A 18 15.65 -3.53 0.96
CA LYS A 18 14.31 -4.04 1.31
C LYS A 18 13.29 -2.90 1.34
N HIS A 19 12.25 -3.04 0.54
CA HIS A 19 11.07 -2.17 0.54
C HIS A 19 9.81 -3.02 0.46
N TYR A 20 8.69 -2.35 0.73
CA TYR A 20 7.36 -2.93 0.67
C TYR A 20 6.50 -2.15 -0.32
N ASP A 21 5.70 -2.88 -1.06
CA ASP A 21 4.85 -2.34 -2.12
C ASP A 21 3.41 -2.48 -1.66
N LEU A 22 2.82 -1.37 -1.25
CA LEU A 22 1.42 -1.31 -0.85
C LEU A 22 0.58 -1.03 -2.09
N VAL A 23 -0.23 -2.01 -2.49
CA VAL A 23 -1.15 -1.90 -3.62
C VAL A 23 -2.58 -1.95 -3.12
N LEU A 24 -3.39 -0.98 -3.54
CA LEU A 24 -4.82 -0.87 -3.20
C LEU A 24 -5.66 -0.84 -4.47
N GLY A 25 -6.69 -1.69 -4.54
CA GLY A 25 -7.74 -1.60 -5.55
C GLY A 25 -8.85 -0.67 -5.07
N ILE A 26 -9.02 0.49 -5.70
CA ILE A 26 -9.99 1.52 -5.31
C ILE A 26 -10.81 1.99 -6.51
N ASN A 27 -12.13 1.81 -6.47
CA ASN A 27 -13.07 2.24 -7.51
C ASN A 27 -12.65 1.80 -8.94
N GLY A 28 -12.23 0.55 -9.11
CA GLY A 28 -11.75 0.01 -10.39
C GLY A 28 -10.37 0.53 -10.86
N ALA A 29 -9.68 1.33 -10.03
CA ALA A 29 -8.32 1.77 -10.25
C ALA A 29 -7.35 1.13 -9.25
N VAL A 30 -6.07 1.10 -9.61
CA VAL A 30 -5.01 0.61 -8.74
C VAL A 30 -4.15 1.79 -8.29
N ARG A 31 -3.93 1.89 -6.98
CA ARG A 31 -2.95 2.81 -6.40
C ARG A 31 -1.82 2.03 -5.77
N HIS A 32 -0.60 2.51 -5.98
CA HIS A 32 0.61 1.81 -5.60
C HIS A 32 1.57 2.75 -4.86
N TRP A 33 2.11 2.28 -3.74
CA TRP A 33 3.13 2.98 -3.00
C TRP A 33 4.31 2.08 -2.64
N ILE A 34 5.51 2.58 -2.90
CA ILE A 34 6.75 2.01 -2.39
C ILE A 34 7.03 2.59 -1.00
N VAL A 35 7.19 1.71 -0.01
CA VAL A 35 7.58 2.04 1.37
C VAL A 35 9.02 1.53 1.58
N PRO A 36 10.04 2.41 1.59
CA PRO A 36 11.46 1.99 1.64
C PRO A 36 11.92 1.32 2.94
N ARG A 37 11.05 1.25 3.95
CA ARG A 37 11.28 0.60 5.24
C ARG A 37 10.04 -0.26 5.55
N ASP A 38 9.90 -0.75 6.77
CA ASP A 38 8.69 -1.50 7.15
C ASP A 38 7.42 -0.66 7.19
N ILE A 39 6.29 -1.30 6.89
CA ILE A 39 4.95 -0.80 7.16
C ILE A 39 4.80 -0.48 8.66
N PRO A 40 4.24 0.69 9.06
CA PRO A 40 4.02 1.03 10.46
C PRO A 40 3.20 -0.04 11.20
N LYS A 41 3.70 -0.49 12.36
CA LYS A 41 3.04 -1.54 13.16
C LYS A 41 2.50 -1.00 14.48
N LYS A 42 3.09 0.08 15.02
CA LYS A 42 2.66 0.71 16.27
C LYS A 42 1.98 2.05 16.00
N TYR A 43 1.04 2.41 16.88
CA TYR A 43 0.37 3.70 16.79
C TYR A 43 1.36 4.87 16.85
N GLY A 44 1.19 5.84 15.95
CA GLY A 44 2.06 7.01 15.83
C GLY A 44 3.34 6.78 15.03
N GLU A 45 3.64 5.55 14.60
CA GLU A 45 4.77 5.31 13.69
C GLU A 45 4.47 5.88 12.31
N LYS A 46 5.41 6.67 11.78
CA LYS A 46 5.34 7.30 10.45
C LYS A 46 6.43 6.77 9.54
N ARG A 47 6.11 6.60 8.27
CA ARG A 47 7.06 6.22 7.21
C ARG A 47 6.79 7.00 5.94
N ILE A 48 7.84 7.23 5.16
CA ILE A 48 7.73 7.75 3.81
C ILE A 48 7.14 6.64 2.92
N ALA A 49 6.20 7.03 2.08
CA ALA A 49 5.63 6.21 1.02
C ALA A 49 5.74 7.01 -0.28
N ILE A 50 6.23 6.41 -1.35
CA ILE A 50 6.40 7.04 -2.66
C ILE A 50 5.26 6.53 -3.53
N GLU A 51 4.34 7.41 -3.96
CA GLU A 51 3.30 6.98 -4.89
C GLU A 51 3.90 6.82 -6.27
N GLU A 52 3.84 5.60 -6.78
CA GLU A 52 4.22 5.30 -8.15
C GLU A 52 3.00 5.45 -9.07
N GLY A 53 3.29 5.74 -10.34
CA GLY A 53 2.26 6.00 -11.35
C GLY A 53 1.35 4.81 -11.64
N ARG A 54 0.44 4.98 -12.60
CA ARG A 54 -0.55 3.94 -12.92
C ARG A 54 0.14 2.68 -13.43
N HIS A 55 0.15 1.65 -12.60
CA HIS A 55 0.58 0.32 -13.00
C HIS A 55 -0.58 -0.47 -13.61
N ALA A 56 -0.25 -1.42 -14.48
CA ALA A 56 -1.24 -2.30 -15.08
C ALA A 56 -1.61 -3.43 -14.10
N GLY A 57 -2.83 -3.36 -13.55
CA GLY A 57 -3.46 -4.47 -12.85
C GLY A 57 -3.26 -4.49 -11.34
N PHE A 58 -4.08 -5.29 -10.66
CA PHE A 58 -3.94 -5.58 -9.24
C PHE A 58 -3.19 -6.91 -9.11
N PRO A 59 -2.17 -7.00 -8.25
CA PRO A 59 -1.35 -8.20 -8.16
C PRO A 59 -2.11 -9.39 -7.58
N GLN A 60 -1.74 -10.58 -8.04
CA GLN A 60 -2.36 -11.83 -7.62
C GLN A 60 -1.28 -12.88 -7.32
N LYS A 61 -1.61 -13.82 -6.41
CA LYS A 61 -0.77 -15.00 -6.16
C LYS A 61 -0.65 -15.83 -7.44
N GLY A 62 0.58 -16.11 -7.87
CA GLY A 62 0.83 -17.14 -8.86
C GLY A 62 0.55 -18.53 -8.30
N LYS A 63 0.46 -19.54 -9.19
CA LYS A 63 0.06 -20.92 -8.87
C LYS A 63 0.92 -21.60 -7.80
N ASP A 64 2.11 -21.07 -7.50
CA ASP A 64 3.06 -21.64 -6.53
C ASP A 64 3.42 -20.67 -5.39
N GLY A 65 2.54 -19.72 -5.07
CA GLY A 65 2.75 -18.75 -3.98
C GLY A 65 3.81 -17.68 -4.25
N GLN A 66 4.45 -17.72 -5.43
CA GLN A 66 5.26 -16.63 -5.97
C GLN A 66 4.33 -15.68 -6.72
N ALA A 67 4.39 -14.39 -6.39
CA ALA A 67 3.66 -13.40 -7.16
C ALA A 67 4.24 -13.35 -8.59
N ALA A 68 3.37 -13.23 -9.59
CA ALA A 68 3.75 -13.33 -10.99
C ALA A 68 4.88 -12.35 -11.35
N GLU A 69 5.98 -12.87 -11.89
CA GLU A 69 6.81 -12.11 -12.86
C GLU A 69 5.83 -11.69 -13.96
N ASP A 70 5.59 -10.40 -14.22
CA ASP A 70 6.51 -9.60 -15.03
C ASP A 70 6.09 -8.11 -15.14
N SER A 71 5.18 -7.58 -14.32
CA SER A 71 4.67 -6.19 -14.50
C SER A 71 5.28 -5.13 -13.56
N TRP A 72 6.07 -5.53 -12.55
CA TRP A 72 6.42 -4.68 -11.40
C TRP A 72 7.93 -4.55 -11.13
N GLY A 73 8.76 -4.82 -12.15
CA GLY A 73 10.21 -4.75 -12.05
C GLY A 73 10.85 -6.09 -11.69
N LYS A 74 12.05 -6.34 -12.21
CA LYS A 74 12.82 -7.57 -11.99
C LYS A 74 13.17 -7.73 -10.50
N GLY A 75 12.73 -8.81 -9.87
CA GLY A 75 13.18 -9.18 -8.52
C GLY A 75 12.22 -10.13 -7.81
N ILE A 76 12.78 -10.98 -6.93
CA ILE A 76 12.02 -11.94 -6.11
C ILE A 76 11.06 -11.16 -5.21
N TRP A 77 9.77 -11.32 -5.51
CA TRP A 77 8.66 -10.70 -4.82
C TRP A 77 7.87 -11.75 -4.04
N GLU A 78 7.67 -11.53 -2.75
CA GLU A 78 6.75 -12.37 -1.95
C GLU A 78 5.63 -11.51 -1.37
N ILE A 79 4.43 -12.08 -1.29
CA ILE A 79 3.32 -11.44 -0.60
C ILE A 79 3.62 -11.46 0.88
N TRP A 80 3.77 -10.27 1.46
CA TRP A 80 3.98 -10.08 2.88
C TRP A 80 2.65 -10.10 3.64
N ASP A 81 1.60 -9.53 3.06
CA ASP A 81 0.23 -9.58 3.57
C ASP A 81 -0.77 -9.25 2.46
N GLU A 82 -2.01 -9.68 2.61
CA GLU A 82 -3.11 -9.37 1.70
C GLU A 82 -4.43 -9.42 2.47
N GLY A 83 -5.47 -8.82 1.90
CA GLY A 83 -6.80 -8.87 2.49
C GLY A 83 -7.69 -7.77 1.94
N SER A 84 -8.76 -7.48 2.66
CA SER A 84 -9.68 -6.40 2.32
C SER A 84 -9.46 -5.17 3.21
N TYR A 85 -9.99 -4.03 2.79
CA TYR A 85 -10.00 -2.82 3.59
C TYR A 85 -11.26 -1.99 3.36
N GLU A 86 -11.58 -1.17 4.37
CA GLU A 86 -12.61 -0.14 4.27
C GLU A 86 -11.96 1.24 4.07
N VAL A 87 -12.61 2.10 3.29
CA VAL A 87 -12.21 3.51 3.12
C VAL A 87 -13.05 4.38 4.05
N GLU A 88 -12.40 5.07 4.99
CA GLU A 88 -13.07 6.03 5.88
C GLU A 88 -13.05 7.47 5.30
N ALA A 89 -12.01 7.81 4.54
CA ALA A 89 -11.89 9.10 3.88
C ALA A 89 -10.92 9.00 2.69
N SER A 90 -11.26 9.61 1.56
CA SER A 90 -10.41 9.63 0.37
C SER A 90 -10.45 10.98 -0.33
N SER A 91 -9.27 11.50 -0.67
CA SER A 91 -9.06 12.67 -1.50
C SER A 91 -7.73 12.55 -2.25
N SER A 92 -7.41 13.53 -3.09
CA SER A 92 -6.13 13.57 -3.80
C SER A 92 -4.91 13.65 -2.87
N ILE A 93 -5.05 14.06 -1.62
CA ILE A 93 -3.89 14.27 -0.73
C ILE A 93 -3.99 13.47 0.58
N LYS A 94 -5.11 12.78 0.79
CA LYS A 94 -5.41 12.10 2.05
C LYS A 94 -6.20 10.84 1.77
N LEU A 95 -5.81 9.76 2.41
CA LEU A 95 -6.54 8.50 2.40
C LEU A 95 -6.52 7.93 3.82
N VAL A 96 -7.68 7.56 4.34
CA VAL A 96 -7.82 6.86 5.62
C VAL A 96 -8.49 5.53 5.33
N ILE A 97 -7.80 4.45 5.69
CA ILE A 97 -8.26 3.09 5.46
C ILE A 97 -8.21 2.26 6.75
N ARG A 98 -9.05 1.24 6.78
CA ARG A 98 -9.08 0.20 7.81
C ARG A 98 -8.89 -1.17 7.15
N PRO A 99 -7.63 -1.57 6.87
CA PRO A 99 -7.31 -2.92 6.41
C PRO A 99 -7.62 -4.00 7.44
N SER A 100 -7.88 -5.19 6.91
CA SER A 100 -8.22 -6.42 7.65
C SER A 100 -7.43 -7.62 7.09
N GLY A 101 -6.09 -7.53 7.07
CA GLY A 101 -5.21 -8.67 6.82
C GLY A 101 -4.62 -9.29 8.09
N ASP A 102 -3.68 -10.21 7.90
CA ASP A 102 -3.04 -10.91 9.02
C ASP A 102 -2.07 -10.00 9.79
N ARG A 103 -1.41 -9.07 9.08
CA ARG A 103 -0.34 -8.22 9.63
C ARG A 103 -0.67 -6.73 9.54
N PHE A 104 -1.23 -6.30 8.43
CA PHE A 104 -1.70 -4.96 8.12
C PHE A 104 -3.19 -4.87 8.47
N ARG A 105 -3.45 -4.37 9.68
CA ARG A 105 -4.80 -4.33 10.26
C ARG A 105 -5.05 -3.12 11.13
N GLY A 106 -6.29 -2.68 11.25
CA GLY A 106 -6.66 -1.46 12.01
C GLY A 106 -6.48 -0.19 11.18
N ARG A 107 -6.50 0.99 11.80
CA ARG A 107 -6.56 2.27 11.05
C ARG A 107 -5.21 2.81 10.59
N TYR A 108 -5.17 3.25 9.33
CA TYR A 108 -4.01 3.88 8.70
C TYR A 108 -4.38 5.19 8.00
N LEU A 109 -3.48 6.18 8.09
CA LEU A 109 -3.52 7.43 7.36
C LEU A 109 -2.40 7.43 6.32
N LEU A 110 -2.76 7.71 5.06
CA LEU A 110 -1.83 8.15 4.04
C LEU A 110 -2.08 9.64 3.76
N LEU A 111 -1.04 10.46 3.83
CA LEU A 111 -1.13 11.92 3.65
C LEU A 111 0.01 12.44 2.80
N VAL A 112 -0.27 13.33 1.84
CA VAL A 112 0.74 14.16 1.19
C VAL A 112 1.01 15.38 2.07
N PRO A 113 2.17 15.47 2.75
CA PRO A 113 2.52 16.66 3.52
C PRO A 113 2.80 17.84 2.58
N GLY A 114 2.80 19.08 3.10
CA GLY A 114 3.04 20.27 2.29
C GLY A 114 4.30 20.17 1.42
N TRP A 115 5.40 19.71 2.01
CA TRP A 115 6.68 19.51 1.32
C TRP A 115 6.68 18.37 0.28
N GLY A 116 5.82 17.37 0.45
CA GLY A 116 5.74 16.21 -0.45
C GLY A 116 5.11 16.54 -1.82
N ARG A 117 4.57 17.75 -1.98
CA ARG A 117 4.01 18.25 -3.25
C ARG A 117 5.07 18.84 -4.18
N TRP A 118 6.23 19.24 -3.65
CA TRP A 118 7.26 19.97 -4.40
C TRP A 118 8.44 19.10 -4.85
N THR A 119 8.44 17.83 -4.49
CA THR A 119 9.59 16.93 -4.66
C THR A 119 9.70 16.27 -6.04
N GLY A 120 8.83 16.62 -7.01
CA GLY A 120 8.77 16.01 -8.35
C GLY A 120 8.25 14.55 -8.36
N LYS A 121 8.51 13.80 -7.28
CA LYS A 121 7.85 12.55 -6.89
C LYS A 121 6.77 12.88 -5.86
N ARG A 122 5.56 12.34 -5.99
CA ARG A 122 4.46 12.60 -5.05
C ARG A 122 4.69 11.80 -3.77
N LEU A 123 5.32 12.45 -2.78
CA LEU A 123 5.70 11.80 -1.52
C LEU A 123 4.54 11.84 -0.52
N TRP A 124 4.30 10.69 0.08
CA TRP A 124 3.27 10.45 1.10
C TRP A 124 3.94 10.08 2.43
N ILE A 125 3.18 10.26 3.50
CA ILE A 125 3.43 9.65 4.81
C ILE A 125 2.36 8.59 5.03
N ILE A 126 2.77 7.38 5.40
CA ILE A 126 1.90 6.36 5.97
C ILE A 126 2.08 6.33 7.48
N GLU A 127 0.98 6.37 8.21
CA GLU A 127 0.92 6.38 9.67
C GLU A 127 -0.12 5.38 10.17
N LYS A 128 0.23 4.58 11.17
CA LYS A 128 -0.77 3.82 11.94
C LYS A 128 -1.39 4.74 12.99
N ILE A 129 -2.69 4.98 12.90
CA ILE A 129 -3.42 5.89 13.79
C ILE A 129 -4.26 5.10 14.79
N LYS A 130 -4.62 5.73 15.92
CA LYS A 130 -5.49 5.11 16.92
C LYS A 130 -6.87 4.79 16.34
N GLU A 131 -7.48 3.74 16.87
CA GLU A 131 -8.92 3.52 16.74
C GLU A 131 -9.67 4.72 17.36
N ARG A 132 -10.81 5.10 16.79
CA ARG A 132 -11.66 6.15 17.36
C ARG A 132 -12.36 5.66 18.62
#